data_AF-A0A7S4QE72-F1
#
_entry.id   AF-A0A7S4QE72-F1
#
_cell.length_a   1.000
_cell.length_b   1.000
_cell.length_c   1.000
_cell.angle_alpha   90.00
_cell.angle_beta   90.00
_cell.angle_gamma   90.00
#
_symmetry.space_group_name_H-M   'P 1'
#
loop_
_entity.id
_entity.type
_entity.pdbx_description
1 polymer ?
#
loop_
_entity_poly.entity_id
_entity_poly.type
_entity_poly.pdbx_seq_one_letter_code
_entity_poly.pdbx_strand_id
1 'polypeptide(L)'
;NTVVMASSEKAANNTATCSKDDAGDSLPKCAKCNKRYGRRTCSQLACFKCCTDESCAGHRDRRIMAKMNDSILDGTTLINRAASTKRALAILPGTFREPAFHYLGETLKIWSLREFFANPKWRDDALRKSKRLVERLHMDHHHKSKKRVFDDDEGAQAATTPHHLKGNRKKRFRSIMNDLYLKALDETKQTEPISKTS
;
A
#
# COMPACT_ATOMS: atom_id res chain seq x y z
N ASN A 1 14.11 -21.23 43.26
CA ASN A 1 14.03 -20.43 42.03
C ASN A 1 13.42 -21.25 40.91
N THR A 2 12.11 -21.20 40.80
CA THR A 2 11.30 -21.91 39.81
C THR A 2 11.12 -21.02 38.59
N VAL A 3 11.70 -21.42 37.46
CA VAL A 3 11.57 -20.72 36.18
C VAL A 3 10.30 -21.21 35.49
N VAL A 4 9.32 -20.33 35.34
CA VAL A 4 8.05 -20.61 34.66
C VAL A 4 8.25 -20.37 33.16
N MET A 5 8.16 -21.42 32.35
CA MET A 5 8.27 -21.34 30.89
C MET A 5 7.00 -20.74 30.28
N ALA A 6 7.13 -19.61 29.60
CA ALA A 6 6.04 -18.98 28.85
C ALA A 6 5.86 -19.67 27.49
N SER A 7 4.65 -20.19 27.27
CA SER A 7 4.24 -20.88 26.05
C SER A 7 4.05 -19.92 24.88
N SER A 8 4.56 -20.31 23.72
CA SER A 8 4.45 -19.59 22.46
C SER A 8 3.03 -19.72 21.89
N GLU A 9 2.28 -18.62 21.90
CA GLU A 9 0.93 -18.55 21.32
C GLU A 9 1.03 -18.34 19.79
N LYS A 10 0.77 -19.42 19.04
CA LYS A 10 0.57 -19.36 17.59
C LYS A 10 -0.61 -18.44 17.26
N ALA A 11 -0.34 -17.39 16.50
CA ALA A 11 -1.37 -16.54 15.90
C ALA A 11 -2.20 -17.34 14.88
N ALA A 12 -3.30 -17.92 15.34
CA ALA A 12 -4.31 -18.49 14.48
C ALA A 12 -5.03 -17.34 13.75
N ASN A 13 -4.80 -17.24 12.44
CA ASN A 13 -5.61 -16.44 11.55
C ASN A 13 -7.03 -17.02 11.53
N ASN A 14 -7.88 -16.51 12.43
CA ASN A 14 -9.33 -16.71 12.41
C ASN A 14 -9.91 -15.92 11.23
N THR A 15 -9.75 -16.46 10.02
CA THR A 15 -10.70 -16.20 8.93
C THR A 15 -12.04 -16.74 9.39
N ALA A 16 -12.87 -15.86 9.95
CA ALA A 16 -14.26 -16.12 10.25
C ALA A 16 -14.98 -16.46 8.93
N THR A 17 -15.00 -17.74 8.58
CA THR A 17 -15.92 -18.29 7.60
C THR A 17 -17.32 -18.02 8.13
N CYS A 18 -18.05 -17.16 7.44
CA CYS A 18 -19.47 -16.98 7.69
C CYS A 18 -20.20 -18.25 7.26
N SER A 19 -20.27 -19.24 8.15
CA SER A 19 -21.11 -20.41 7.97
C SER A 19 -22.56 -19.92 7.84
N LYS A 20 -23.05 -19.93 6.60
CA LYS A 20 -24.46 -19.82 6.27
C LYS A 20 -25.05 -21.21 6.47
N ASP A 21 -25.33 -21.56 7.72
CA ASP A 21 -26.13 -22.76 8.00
C ASP A 21 -27.51 -22.32 8.43
N ASP A 22 -28.45 -22.69 7.57
CA ASP A 22 -29.89 -22.49 7.63
C ASP A 22 -30.51 -23.23 8.83
N ALA A 23 -31.07 -22.46 9.77
CA ALA A 23 -32.24 -22.86 10.55
C ALA A 23 -32.90 -21.56 11.05
N GLY A 24 -34.20 -21.40 10.80
CA GLY A 24 -35.01 -20.20 11.04
C GLY A 24 -35.22 -19.83 12.52
N ASP A 25 -34.12 -19.76 13.28
CA ASP A 25 -34.12 -19.46 14.69
C ASP A 25 -33.91 -17.95 14.86
N SER A 26 -35.02 -17.21 14.87
CA SER A 26 -35.01 -15.75 15.00
C SER A 26 -34.13 -15.33 16.17
N LEU A 27 -33.11 -14.50 15.91
CA LEU A 27 -32.24 -14.00 16.97
C LEU A 27 -33.10 -13.25 18.01
N PRO A 28 -32.89 -13.49 19.32
CA PRO A 28 -33.68 -12.83 20.35
C PRO A 28 -33.48 -11.32 20.27
N LYS A 29 -34.55 -10.56 20.51
CA LYS A 29 -34.46 -9.09 20.65
C LYS A 29 -33.65 -8.75 21.89
N CYS A 30 -32.94 -7.62 21.84
CA CYS A 30 -32.14 -7.12 22.94
C CYS A 30 -33.00 -6.85 24.17
N ALA A 31 -32.72 -7.51 25.29
CA ALA A 31 -33.49 -7.41 26.53
C ALA A 31 -33.66 -5.96 27.04
N LYS A 32 -32.70 -5.07 26.76
CA LYS A 32 -32.75 -3.68 27.24
C LYS A 32 -33.51 -2.70 26.35
N CYS A 33 -33.45 -2.85 25.03
CA CYS A 33 -33.98 -1.84 24.11
C CYS A 33 -35.09 -2.34 23.19
N ASN A 34 -35.28 -3.66 23.06
CA ASN A 34 -36.24 -4.32 22.17
C ASN A 34 -36.23 -3.86 20.69
N LYS A 35 -35.30 -2.99 20.30
CA LYS A 35 -35.16 -2.41 18.96
C LYS A 35 -34.13 -3.15 18.11
N ARG A 36 -33.08 -3.70 18.74
CA ARG A 36 -31.96 -4.37 18.07
C ARG A 36 -31.91 -5.83 18.50
N TYR A 37 -31.28 -6.69 17.70
CA TYR A 37 -31.05 -8.07 18.09
C TYR A 37 -29.96 -8.18 19.16
N GLY A 38 -30.21 -9.01 20.17
CA GLY A 38 -29.24 -9.39 21.20
C GLY A 38 -28.35 -10.53 20.71
N ARG A 39 -27.14 -10.63 21.24
CA ARG A 39 -26.27 -11.80 21.02
C ARG A 39 -26.60 -12.86 22.07
N ARG A 40 -26.82 -14.11 21.63
CA ARG A 40 -27.04 -15.26 22.54
C ARG A 40 -25.84 -15.50 23.47
N THR A 41 -24.63 -15.21 22.99
CA THR A 41 -23.38 -15.29 23.75
C THR A 41 -23.14 -14.11 24.69
N CYS A 42 -24.08 -13.14 24.75
CA CYS A 42 -24.04 -12.07 25.73
C CYS A 42 -24.79 -12.52 26.99
N SER A 43 -24.14 -12.41 28.15
CA SER A 43 -24.73 -12.71 29.47
C SER A 43 -26.05 -11.98 29.74
N GLN A 44 -26.23 -10.79 29.17
CA GLN A 44 -27.43 -9.96 29.35
C GLN A 44 -28.45 -10.08 28.20
N LEU A 45 -28.19 -10.93 27.19
CA LEU A 45 -28.93 -10.95 25.92
C LEU A 45 -29.14 -9.54 25.31
N ALA A 46 -28.17 -8.66 25.54
CA ALA A 46 -28.22 -7.27 25.10
C ALA A 46 -27.57 -7.12 23.72
N CYS A 47 -27.90 -6.05 22.99
CA CYS A 47 -27.15 -5.64 21.82
C CYS A 47 -25.86 -4.91 22.22
N PHE A 48 -24.92 -4.78 21.29
CA PHE A 48 -23.64 -4.10 21.50
C PHE A 48 -23.76 -2.72 22.16
N LYS A 49 -24.75 -1.91 21.77
CA LYS A 49 -24.94 -0.55 22.32
C LYS A 49 -25.52 -0.54 23.74
N CYS A 50 -26.24 -1.58 24.13
CA CYS A 50 -26.90 -1.66 25.43
C CYS A 50 -26.15 -2.55 26.43
N CYS A 51 -25.22 -3.37 25.95
CA CYS A 51 -24.35 -4.18 26.80
C CYS A 51 -23.41 -3.25 27.58
N THR A 52 -23.54 -3.24 28.90
CA THR A 52 -22.72 -2.44 29.82
C THR A 52 -21.46 -3.16 30.28
N ASP A 53 -21.42 -4.48 30.10
CA ASP A 53 -20.26 -5.30 30.44
C ASP A 53 -19.17 -5.13 29.37
N GLU A 54 -18.04 -4.56 29.79
CA GLU A 54 -16.86 -4.35 28.94
C GLU A 54 -16.15 -5.64 28.56
N SER A 55 -16.25 -6.66 29.43
CA SER A 55 -15.61 -7.97 29.29
C SER A 55 -16.49 -9.02 28.61
N CYS A 56 -17.69 -8.63 28.16
CA CYS A 56 -18.67 -9.53 27.56
C CYS A 56 -18.11 -10.27 26.33
N ALA A 57 -17.96 -11.60 26.43
CA ALA A 57 -17.43 -12.45 25.38
C ALA A 57 -18.18 -12.29 24.04
N GLY A 58 -19.52 -12.21 24.07
CA GLY A 58 -20.34 -12.04 22.87
C GLY A 58 -20.16 -10.73 22.10
N HIS A 59 -19.49 -9.73 22.70
CA HIS A 59 -19.22 -8.43 22.08
C HIS A 59 -17.73 -8.08 22.00
N ARG A 60 -16.84 -8.95 22.48
CA ARG A 60 -15.40 -8.69 22.61
C ARG A 60 -14.78 -8.19 21.31
N ASP A 61 -14.94 -8.93 20.21
CA ASP A 61 -14.34 -8.58 18.91
C ASP A 61 -14.85 -7.24 18.39
N ARG A 62 -16.15 -6.97 18.55
CA ARG A 62 -16.74 -5.71 18.11
C ARG A 62 -16.26 -4.53 18.95
N ARG A 63 -16.02 -4.73 20.25
CA ARG A 63 -15.42 -3.71 21.13
C ARG A 63 -13.96 -3.45 20.75
N ILE A 64 -13.19 -4.51 20.47
CA ILE A 64 -11.79 -4.38 20.02
C ILE A 64 -11.73 -3.58 18.71
N MET A 65 -12.56 -3.95 17.73
CA MET A 65 -12.63 -3.21 16.47
C MET A 65 -13.10 -1.76 16.66
N ALA A 66 -14.07 -1.50 17.53
CA ALA A 66 -14.50 -0.15 17.85
C ALA A 66 -13.36 0.68 18.47
N LYS A 67 -12.68 0.15 19.50
CA LYS A 67 -11.52 0.80 20.13
C LYS A 67 -10.38 1.04 19.13
N MET A 68 -10.14 0.10 18.21
CA MET A 68 -9.15 0.26 17.15
C MET A 68 -9.54 1.38 16.18
N ASN A 69 -10.80 1.43 15.75
CA ASN A 69 -11.30 2.50 14.88
C ASN A 69 -11.23 3.87 15.56
N ASP A 70 -11.60 3.95 16.83
CA ASP A 70 -11.50 5.19 17.62
C ASP A 70 -10.03 5.63 17.70
N SER A 71 -9.10 4.70 17.95
CA SER A 71 -7.65 4.99 17.96
C SER A 71 -7.12 5.49 16.60
N ILE A 72 -7.69 4.99 15.49
CA ILE A 72 -7.36 5.45 14.13
C ILE A 72 -7.86 6.89 13.94
N LEU A 73 -9.10 7.18 14.32
CA LEU A 73 -9.71 8.50 14.19
C LEU A 73 -9.02 9.54 15.08
N ASP A 74 -8.65 9.16 16.30
CA ASP A 74 -7.92 10.01 17.24
C ASP A 74 -6.45 10.23 16.82
N GLY A 75 -5.98 9.56 15.76
CA GLY A 75 -4.60 9.69 15.31
C GLY A 75 -3.57 9.05 16.23
N THR A 76 -3.99 8.26 17.22
CA THR A 76 -3.09 7.71 18.26
C THR A 76 -2.32 6.47 17.81
N THR A 77 -2.71 5.85 16.70
CA THR A 77 -2.00 4.68 16.14
C THR A 77 -0.56 5.02 15.77
N LEU A 78 0.33 4.02 15.87
CA LEU A 78 1.76 4.17 15.51
C LEU A 78 1.95 4.67 14.07
N ILE A 79 1.10 4.21 13.15
CA ILE A 79 1.12 4.63 11.74
C ILE A 79 0.79 6.11 11.63
N ASN A 80 -0.26 6.59 12.31
CA ASN A 80 -0.63 8.01 12.29
C ASN A 80 0.41 8.88 12.97
N ARG A 81 1.02 8.43 14.08
CA ARG A 81 2.17 9.11 14.70
C ARG A 81 3.35 9.22 13.75
N ALA A 82 3.76 8.12 13.12
CA ALA A 82 4.86 8.11 12.16
C ALA A 82 4.56 8.99 10.93
N ALA A 83 3.33 8.97 10.43
CA ALA A 83 2.88 9.85 9.35
C ALA A 83 2.93 11.32 9.78
N SER A 84 2.48 11.64 11.00
CA SER A 84 2.54 12.99 11.56
C SER A 84 3.98 13.47 11.68
N THR A 85 4.90 12.64 12.17
CA THR A 85 6.34 12.98 12.21
C THR A 85 6.89 13.24 10.81
N LYS A 86 6.56 12.40 9.83
CA LYS A 86 6.97 12.60 8.43
C LYS A 86 6.39 13.90 7.84
N ARG A 87 5.14 14.26 8.17
CA ARG A 87 4.53 15.54 7.77
C ARG A 87 5.18 16.72 8.48
N ALA A 88 5.57 16.58 9.75
CA ALA A 88 6.30 17.62 10.49
C ALA A 88 7.71 17.85 9.91
N LEU A 89 8.31 16.82 9.33
CA LEU A 89 9.55 16.93 8.55
C LEU A 89 9.33 17.47 7.13
N ALA A 90 8.07 17.58 6.67
CA ALA A 90 7.78 18.11 5.35
C ALA A 90 8.06 19.63 5.35
N ILE A 91 8.92 20.02 4.40
CA ILE A 91 9.30 21.37 3.97
C ILE A 91 8.71 22.49 4.83
N LEU A 92 9.53 23.08 5.70
CA LEU A 92 9.14 24.26 6.45
C LEU A 92 8.81 25.43 5.49
N PRO A 93 7.81 26.26 5.80
CA PRO A 93 7.56 27.47 5.03
C PRO A 93 8.84 28.34 5.01
N GLY A 94 9.27 28.75 3.81
CA GLY A 94 10.52 29.50 3.61
C GLY A 94 11.77 28.66 3.33
N THR A 95 11.68 27.33 3.30
CA THR A 95 12.78 26.46 2.83
C THR A 95 13.13 26.73 1.37
N PHE A 96 12.11 26.99 0.55
CA PHE A 96 12.27 27.41 -0.84
C PHE A 96 12.06 28.92 -0.94
N ARG A 97 13.05 29.63 -1.49
CA ARG A 97 13.00 31.09 -1.72
C ARG A 97 12.64 31.48 -3.14
N GLU A 98 12.42 30.51 -4.04
CA GLU A 98 12.05 30.86 -5.41
C GLU A 98 10.59 31.34 -5.46
N PRO A 99 10.31 32.44 -6.15
CA PRO A 99 8.97 33.02 -6.22
C PRO A 99 7.97 32.12 -6.96
N ALA A 100 8.46 31.13 -7.71
CA ALA A 100 7.61 30.13 -8.36
C ALA A 100 6.97 29.15 -7.37
N PHE A 101 7.64 28.89 -6.23
CA PHE A 101 7.13 27.95 -5.24
C PHE A 101 6.13 28.63 -4.31
N HIS A 102 4.88 28.18 -4.37
CA HIS A 102 3.83 28.68 -3.50
C HIS A 102 3.52 27.60 -2.45
N TYR A 103 3.69 27.94 -1.18
CA TYR A 103 3.40 27.03 -0.08
C TYR A 103 1.92 27.16 0.32
N LEU A 104 1.17 26.07 0.18
CA LEU A 104 -0.26 25.97 0.50
C LEU A 104 -0.46 25.09 1.75
N GLY A 105 0.25 25.44 2.84
CA GLY A 105 0.15 24.80 4.15
C GLY A 105 0.84 23.43 4.26
N GLU A 106 0.33 22.42 3.58
CA GLU A 106 0.95 21.07 3.55
C GLU A 106 1.50 20.71 2.16
N THR A 107 1.14 21.49 1.14
CA THR A 107 1.47 21.20 -0.25
C THR A 107 2.30 22.32 -0.86
N LEU A 108 3.31 21.95 -1.65
CA LEU A 108 4.13 22.88 -2.42
C LEU A 108 3.58 22.94 -3.86
N LYS A 109 3.03 24.08 -4.26
CA LYS A 109 2.65 24.32 -5.65
C LYS A 109 3.90 24.80 -6.41
N ILE A 110 4.48 23.88 -7.19
CA ILE A 110 5.64 24.14 -8.07
C ILE A 110 5.21 24.77 -9.39
N TRP A 111 4.05 24.36 -9.92
CA TRP A 111 3.58 24.81 -11.22
C TRP A 111 2.06 24.86 -11.28
N SER A 112 1.52 25.89 -11.93
CA SER A 112 0.09 26.06 -12.16
C SER A 112 -0.24 25.74 -13.62
N LEU A 113 -1.16 24.80 -13.86
CA LEU A 113 -1.68 24.58 -15.22
C LEU A 113 -2.34 25.84 -15.79
N ARG A 114 -3.00 26.64 -14.95
CA ARG A 114 -3.63 27.90 -15.39
C ARG A 114 -2.58 28.89 -15.88
N GLU A 115 -1.47 29.07 -15.16
CA GLU A 115 -0.36 29.96 -15.59
C GLU A 115 0.33 29.40 -16.83
N PHE A 116 0.46 28.07 -16.92
CA PHE A 116 1.01 27.42 -18.10
C PHE A 116 0.19 27.71 -19.35
N PHE A 117 -1.13 27.53 -19.30
CA PHE A 117 -1.99 27.79 -20.46
C PHE A 117 -2.15 29.28 -20.76
N ALA A 118 -1.97 30.16 -19.77
CA ALA A 118 -1.97 31.60 -19.97
C ALA A 118 -0.70 32.11 -20.70
N ASN A 119 0.42 31.38 -20.61
CA ASN A 119 1.67 31.75 -21.27
C ASN A 119 1.82 31.03 -22.64
N PRO A 120 1.57 31.70 -23.78
CA PRO A 120 1.62 31.08 -25.09
C PRO A 120 3.02 30.53 -25.42
N LYS A 121 4.09 31.18 -24.93
CA LYS A 121 5.46 30.71 -25.18
C LYS A 121 5.70 29.32 -24.60
N TRP A 122 5.24 29.06 -23.37
CA TRP A 122 5.41 27.77 -22.71
C TRP A 122 4.54 26.69 -23.35
N ARG A 123 3.28 27.03 -23.66
CA ARG A 123 2.35 26.14 -24.34
C ARG A 123 2.90 25.72 -25.71
N ASP A 124 3.35 26.68 -26.51
CA ASP A 124 3.82 26.43 -27.88
C ASP A 124 5.16 25.67 -27.89
N ASP A 125 6.04 25.91 -26.91
CA ASP A 125 7.27 25.11 -26.73
C ASP A 125 6.94 23.65 -26.36
N ALA A 126 5.98 23.43 -25.46
CA ALA A 126 5.53 22.09 -25.08
C ALA A 126 4.90 21.35 -26.27
N LEU A 127 4.04 22.02 -27.05
CA LEU A 127 3.46 21.46 -28.27
C LEU A 127 4.53 21.12 -29.31
N ARG A 128 5.51 22.00 -29.49
CA ARG A 128 6.63 21.77 -30.41
C ARG A 128 7.48 20.56 -29.98
N LYS A 129 7.78 20.44 -28.69
CA LYS A 129 8.51 19.28 -28.13
C LYS A 129 7.71 17.99 -28.28
N SER A 130 6.40 18.03 -28.03
CA SER A 130 5.51 16.89 -28.20
C SER A 130 5.48 16.44 -29.66
N LYS A 131 5.32 17.38 -30.61
CA LYS A 131 5.35 17.08 -32.05
C LYS A 131 6.68 16.41 -32.47
N ARG A 132 7.82 16.98 -32.04
CA ARG A 132 9.15 16.41 -32.30
C ARG A 132 9.31 15.00 -31.72
N LEU A 133 8.72 14.73 -30.56
CA LEU A 133 8.76 13.40 -29.95
C LEU A 133 7.93 12.39 -30.76
N VAL A 134 6.73 12.78 -31.17
CA VAL A 134 5.84 11.96 -32.01
C VAL A 134 6.50 11.65 -33.35
N GLU A 135 7.12 12.62 -34.00
CA GLU A 135 7.89 12.42 -35.24
C GLU A 135 9.03 11.42 -35.04
N ARG A 136 9.78 11.54 -33.93
CA ARG A 136 10.89 10.62 -33.61
C ARG A 136 10.39 9.19 -33.40
N LEU A 137 9.27 9.01 -32.71
CA LEU A 137 8.66 7.69 -32.49
C LEU A 137 8.17 7.06 -33.79
N HIS A 138 7.61 7.84 -34.72
CA HIS A 138 7.20 7.33 -36.03
C HIS A 138 8.41 6.87 -36.87
N MET A 139 9.53 7.61 -36.85
CA MET A 139 10.75 7.21 -37.54
C MET A 139 11.36 5.92 -36.96
N ASP A 140 11.36 5.76 -35.63
CA ASP A 140 11.84 4.53 -34.97
C ASP A 140 11.00 3.31 -35.34
N HIS A 141 9.70 3.47 -35.54
CA HIS A 141 8.81 2.42 -36.03
C HIS A 141 9.14 2.04 -37.48
N HIS A 142 9.46 3.02 -38.33
CA HIS A 142 9.79 2.80 -39.75
C HIS A 142 11.15 2.10 -39.95
N HIS A 143 12.14 2.39 -39.10
CA HIS A 143 13.44 1.70 -39.14
C HIS A 143 13.37 0.27 -38.58
N LYS A 144 12.48 -0.01 -37.63
CA LYS A 144 12.27 -1.37 -37.11
C LYS A 144 11.51 -2.28 -38.05
N SER A 145 10.62 -1.76 -38.89
CA SER A 145 9.92 -2.56 -39.92
C SER A 145 10.85 -2.88 -41.09
N LYS A 146 11.73 -1.96 -41.49
CA LYS A 146 12.65 -2.16 -42.63
C LYS A 146 13.81 -3.13 -42.34
N LYS A 147 14.21 -3.31 -41.08
CA LYS A 147 15.32 -4.21 -40.69
C LYS A 147 14.93 -5.70 -40.59
N ARG A 148 13.66 -6.09 -40.81
CA ARG A 148 13.24 -7.50 -40.70
C ARG A 148 13.14 -8.23 -42.05
N VAL A 149 13.63 -7.66 -43.14
CA VAL A 149 13.40 -8.19 -44.49
C VAL A 149 14.71 -8.50 -45.24
N PHE A 150 15.87 -8.54 -44.56
CA PHE A 150 17.15 -8.67 -45.26
C PHE A 150 18.16 -9.68 -44.65
N ASP A 151 17.73 -10.56 -43.74
CA ASP A 151 18.61 -11.57 -43.11
C ASP A 151 18.10 -13.01 -43.33
N ASP A 152 17.56 -13.32 -44.52
CA ASP A 152 17.13 -14.68 -44.90
C ASP A 152 17.84 -15.20 -46.17
N ASP A 153 19.07 -14.77 -46.46
CA ASP A 153 19.85 -15.46 -47.50
C ASP A 153 21.36 -15.54 -47.24
N GLU A 154 21.84 -16.77 -47.45
CA GLU A 154 23.19 -17.33 -47.49
C GLU A 154 24.10 -17.34 -46.25
N GLY A 155 24.48 -18.57 -45.87
CA GLY A 155 25.28 -18.90 -44.70
C GLY A 155 26.78 -18.64 -44.84
N ALA A 156 27.43 -18.51 -43.68
CA ALA A 156 28.84 -18.83 -43.52
C ALA A 156 29.14 -19.06 -42.03
N GLN A 157 30.18 -19.84 -41.81
CA GLN A 157 30.52 -20.57 -40.60
C GLN A 157 31.01 -19.69 -39.44
N ALA A 158 30.70 -20.17 -38.23
CA ALA A 158 31.41 -20.04 -36.96
C ALA A 158 32.53 -18.98 -36.84
N ALA A 159 32.23 -17.91 -36.11
CA ALA A 159 33.22 -17.21 -35.27
C ALA A 159 32.54 -16.65 -34.02
N THR A 160 32.80 -17.31 -32.88
CA THR A 160 32.40 -16.92 -31.53
C THR A 160 32.95 -15.54 -31.17
N THR A 161 32.11 -14.52 -31.24
CA THR A 161 32.33 -13.24 -30.56
C THR A 161 31.34 -13.11 -29.39
N PRO A 162 31.75 -12.57 -28.23
CA PRO A 162 30.93 -12.53 -27.04
C PRO A 162 29.77 -11.54 -27.25
N HIS A 163 28.57 -12.08 -27.41
CA HIS A 163 27.34 -11.32 -27.53
C HIS A 163 27.13 -10.44 -26.30
N HIS A 164 27.16 -9.13 -26.53
CA HIS A 164 26.64 -8.13 -25.59
C HIS A 164 25.15 -8.42 -25.37
N LEU A 165 24.84 -9.06 -24.24
CA LEU A 165 23.48 -9.47 -23.85
C LEU A 165 22.56 -8.25 -23.76
N LYS A 166 21.90 -7.88 -24.86
CA LYS A 166 20.64 -7.12 -24.86
C LYS A 166 19.53 -8.02 -24.32
N GLY A 167 19.74 -8.54 -23.12
CA GLY A 167 18.83 -9.43 -22.40
C GLY A 167 17.64 -8.63 -21.89
N ASN A 168 16.53 -8.72 -22.64
CA ASN A 168 15.14 -8.64 -22.21
C ASN A 168 14.91 -7.94 -20.84
N ARG A 169 14.85 -6.59 -20.84
CA ARG A 169 14.66 -5.72 -19.65
C ARG A 169 13.56 -6.22 -18.70
N LYS A 170 12.52 -6.87 -19.24
CA LYS A 170 11.40 -7.47 -18.49
C LYS A 170 11.81 -8.68 -17.63
N LYS A 171 12.80 -9.48 -18.06
CA LYS A 171 13.36 -10.59 -17.26
C LYS A 171 14.21 -10.03 -16.11
N ARG A 172 15.05 -9.03 -16.39
CA ARG A 172 15.89 -8.39 -15.36
C ARG A 172 15.03 -7.70 -14.29
N PHE A 173 13.96 -7.01 -14.71
CA PHE A 173 13.00 -6.42 -13.77
C PHE A 173 12.30 -7.48 -12.91
N ARG A 174 11.82 -8.58 -13.51
CA ARG A 174 11.21 -9.69 -12.75
C ARG A 174 12.18 -10.30 -11.75
N SER A 175 13.44 -10.51 -12.14
CA SER A 175 14.48 -11.02 -11.24
C SER A 175 14.71 -10.08 -10.06
N ILE A 176 14.87 -8.77 -10.31
CA ILE A 176 15.09 -7.78 -9.26
C ILE A 176 13.90 -7.72 -8.29
N MET A 177 12.67 -7.74 -8.80
CA MET A 177 11.47 -7.72 -7.94
C MET A 177 11.34 -8.98 -7.10
N ASN A 178 11.71 -10.15 -7.63
CA ASN A 178 11.66 -11.40 -6.89
C ASN A 178 12.71 -11.43 -5.77
N ASP A 179 13.92 -10.93 -6.02
CA ASP A 179 14.97 -10.81 -5.01
C ASP A 179 14.57 -9.87 -3.87
N LEU A 180 13.97 -8.71 -4.19
CA LEU A 180 13.49 -7.76 -3.19
C LEU A 180 12.37 -8.36 -2.33
N TYR A 181 11.47 -9.12 -2.94
CA TYR A 181 10.39 -9.80 -2.25
C TYR A 181 10.92 -10.85 -1.25
N LEU A 182 11.88 -11.68 -1.67
CA LEU A 182 12.49 -12.70 -0.81
C LEU A 182 13.24 -12.07 0.37
N LYS A 183 13.98 -10.98 0.15
CA LYS A 183 14.67 -10.25 1.24
C LYS A 183 13.69 -9.69 2.27
N ALA A 184 12.57 -9.12 1.83
CA ALA A 184 11.56 -8.60 2.75
C ALA A 184 10.95 -9.72 3.63
N LEU A 185 10.81 -10.93 3.09
CA LEU A 185 10.34 -12.07 3.88
C LEU A 185 11.37 -12.54 4.92
N ASP A 186 12.67 -12.47 4.64
CA ASP A 186 13.70 -12.88 5.59
C ASP A 186 13.96 -11.83 6.70
N GLU A 187 13.81 -10.54 6.40
CA GLU A 187 13.91 -9.47 7.43
C GLU A 187 12.81 -9.58 8.50
N THR A 188 11.63 -10.10 8.14
CA THR A 188 10.57 -10.36 9.13
C THR A 188 10.88 -11.49 10.11
N LYS A 189 11.86 -12.35 9.81
CA LYS A 189 12.29 -13.44 10.72
C LYS A 189 13.40 -13.01 11.68
N GLN A 190 14.17 -11.97 11.34
CA GLN A 190 15.31 -11.51 12.15
C GLN A 190 14.94 -10.44 13.18
N THR A 191 13.71 -9.93 13.13
CA THR A 191 13.19 -8.93 14.08
C THR A 191 12.49 -9.54 15.29
N GLU A 192 12.80 -10.79 15.64
CA GLU A 192 12.48 -11.26 16.99
C GLU A 192 13.41 -10.58 18.00
N PRO A 193 12.87 -9.81 18.96
CA PRO A 193 13.68 -9.04 19.88
C PRO A 193 14.46 -9.99 20.80
N ILE A 194 15.79 -9.85 20.78
CA ILE A 194 16.68 -10.44 21.79
C ILE A 194 16.30 -9.80 23.12
N SER A 195 15.38 -10.42 23.84
CA SER A 195 15.02 -10.08 25.21
C SER A 195 16.25 -10.38 26.07
N LYS A 196 17.07 -9.35 26.32
CA LYS A 196 18.15 -9.38 27.29
C LYS A 196 17.53 -9.54 28.68
N THR A 197 17.51 -10.77 29.17
CA THR A 197 17.29 -11.08 30.58
C THR A 197 18.53 -10.67 31.35
N SER A 198 18.39 -9.66 32.23
CA SER A 198 19.33 -9.34 33.30
C SER A 198 19.01 -10.15 34.55
#